data_AF-A0A4R3UHJ8-F1
#
_entry.id   AF-A0A4R3UHJ8-F1
#
_cell.length_a   1.000
_cell.length_b   1.000
_cell.length_c   1.000
_cell.angle_alpha   90.00
_cell.angle_beta   90.00
_cell.angle_gamma   90.00
#
_symmetry.space_group_name_H-M   'P 1'
#
loop_
_entity.id
_entity.type
_entity.pdbx_description
1 polymer ?
#
loop_
_entity_poly.entity_id
_entity_poly.type
_entity_poly.pdbx_seq_one_letter_code
_entity_poly.pdbx_strand_id
1 'polypeptide(L)'
;MSTTTIRLEDDMKARVSEAAARAGKTSHAFIRDAIAESVEQAEFDAEMDRICEERWAEFLKTGEAIPFDEVKTYLDAKVAGKPAVRPKPRKILE
;
A
#
# COMPACT_ATOMS: atom_id res chain seq x y z
N MET A 1 20.36 -22.84 -1.56
CA MET A 1 19.14 -22.27 -2.15
C MET A 1 18.86 -22.97 -3.46
N SER A 2 17.60 -23.27 -3.77
CA SER A 2 17.20 -23.82 -5.07
C SER A 2 17.02 -22.70 -6.10
N THR A 3 17.41 -22.96 -7.34
CA THR A 3 17.14 -22.07 -8.46
C THR A 3 15.76 -22.40 -9.04
N THR A 4 14.96 -21.36 -9.29
CA THR A 4 13.68 -21.49 -10.01
C THR A 4 13.87 -20.96 -11.43
N THR A 5 13.63 -21.80 -12.42
CA THR A 5 13.71 -21.41 -13.84
C THR A 5 12.37 -20.80 -14.27
N ILE A 6 12.39 -19.53 -14.64
CA ILE A 6 11.22 -18.79 -15.14
C ILE A 6 11.36 -18.64 -16.65
N ARG A 7 10.34 -19.02 -17.42
CA ARG A 7 10.30 -18.82 -18.86
C ARG A 7 9.76 -17.41 -19.15
N LEU A 8 10.50 -16.65 -19.97
CA LEU A 8 10.10 -15.34 -20.46
C LEU A 8 10.05 -15.39 -21.98
N GLU A 9 9.03 -14.77 -22.57
CA GLU A 9 8.98 -14.53 -24.01
C GLU A 9 10.13 -13.61 -24.44
N ASP A 10 10.59 -13.75 -25.69
CA ASP A 10 11.79 -13.06 -26.18
C ASP A 10 11.68 -11.53 -26.08
N ASP A 11 10.50 -10.97 -26.38
CA ASP A 11 10.21 -9.53 -26.22
C ASP A 11 10.38 -9.09 -24.75
N MET A 12 9.82 -9.85 -23.81
CA MET A 12 9.93 -9.54 -22.39
C MET A 12 11.37 -9.62 -21.91
N LYS A 13 12.13 -10.62 -22.37
CA LYS A 13 13.54 -10.76 -22.04
C LYS A 13 14.36 -9.55 -22.50
N ALA A 14 14.10 -9.02 -23.69
CA ALA A 14 14.75 -7.81 -24.19
C ALA A 14 14.39 -6.60 -23.33
N ARG A 15 13.10 -6.39 -23.04
CA ARG A 15 12.62 -5.28 -22.19
C ARG A 15 13.21 -5.29 -20.79
N VAL A 16 13.31 -6.47 -20.16
CA VAL A 16 13.94 -6.64 -18.86
C VAL A 16 15.43 -6.31 -18.93
N SER A 17 16.13 -6.74 -19.97
CA SER A 17 17.55 -6.44 -20.15
C SER A 17 17.80 -4.92 -20.26
N GLU A 18 16.97 -4.21 -21.03
CA GLU A 18 17.08 -2.76 -21.14
C GLU A 18 16.72 -2.03 -19.84
N ALA A 19 15.67 -2.47 -19.15
CA ALA A 19 15.27 -1.89 -17.86
C ALA A 19 16.35 -2.10 -16.79
N ALA A 20 16.95 -3.28 -16.74
CA ALA A 20 18.06 -3.59 -15.86
C ALA A 20 19.28 -2.71 -16.16
N ALA A 21 19.63 -2.54 -17.44
CA ALA A 21 20.72 -1.65 -17.85
C ALA A 21 20.47 -0.20 -17.44
N ARG A 22 19.25 0.33 -17.64
CA ARG A 22 18.85 1.67 -17.18
C ARG A 22 18.96 1.83 -15.66
N ALA A 23 18.67 0.76 -14.91
CA ALA A 23 18.80 0.72 -13.45
C ALA A 23 20.22 0.41 -12.96
N GLY A 24 21.19 0.18 -13.85
CA GLY A 24 22.56 -0.21 -13.48
C GLY A 24 22.67 -1.61 -12.85
N LYS A 25 21.73 -2.51 -13.14
CA LYS A 25 21.63 -3.86 -12.56
C LYS A 25 21.79 -4.94 -13.65
N THR A 26 22.12 -6.16 -13.22
CA THR A 26 21.99 -7.34 -14.09
C THR A 26 20.52 -7.72 -14.24
N SER A 27 20.13 -8.38 -15.34
CA SER A 27 18.74 -8.83 -15.53
C SER A 27 18.26 -9.74 -14.41
N HIS A 28 19.14 -10.59 -13.86
CA HIS A 28 18.81 -11.45 -12.72
C HIS A 28 18.51 -10.64 -11.46
N ALA A 29 19.37 -9.68 -11.10
CA ALA A 29 19.16 -8.83 -9.93
C ALA A 29 17.89 -7.99 -10.09
N PHE A 30 17.65 -7.45 -11.29
CA PHE A 30 16.44 -6.71 -11.61
C PHE A 30 15.17 -7.55 -11.45
N ILE A 31 15.14 -8.78 -11.97
CA ILE A 31 13.99 -9.68 -11.83
C ILE A 31 13.73 -10.02 -10.36
N ARG A 32 14.78 -10.32 -9.60
CA ARG A 32 14.64 -10.66 -8.17
C ARG A 32 14.04 -9.49 -7.39
N ASP A 33 14.55 -8.29 -7.61
CA ASP A 33 14.07 -7.10 -6.92
C ASP A 33 12.60 -6.81 -7.31
N ALA A 34 12.23 -6.98 -8.59
CA ALA A 34 10.85 -6.82 -9.04
C ALA A 34 9.89 -7.87 -8.42
N ILE A 35 10.34 -9.11 -8.24
CA ILE A 35 9.55 -10.14 -7.54
C ILE A 35 9.38 -9.77 -6.07
N ALA A 36 10.44 -9.32 -5.40
CA ALA A 36 10.36 -8.90 -4.00
C ALA A 36 9.37 -7.75 -3.81
N GLU A 37 9.48 -6.71 -4.64
CA GLU A 37 8.56 -5.56 -4.63
C GLU A 37 7.12 -6.00 -4.90
N SER A 38 6.90 -6.89 -5.87
CA SER A 38 5.56 -7.41 -6.18
C SER A 38 4.97 -8.24 -5.04
N VAL A 39 5.78 -8.99 -4.31
CA VAL A 39 5.32 -9.77 -3.15
C VAL A 39 4.97 -8.84 -2.00
N GLU A 40 5.84 -7.89 -1.67
CA GLU A 40 5.60 -6.89 -0.61
C GLU A 40 4.33 -6.07 -0.89
N GLN A 41 4.11 -5.66 -2.15
CA GLN A 41 2.90 -4.94 -2.54
C GLN A 41 1.65 -5.83 -2.39
N ALA A 42 1.70 -7.08 -2.84
CA ALA A 42 0.55 -7.99 -2.73
C ALA A 42 0.20 -8.30 -1.27
N GLU A 43 1.20 -8.45 -0.40
CA GLU A 43 1.00 -8.63 1.04
C GLU A 43 0.40 -7.37 1.69
N PHE A 44 0.88 -6.19 1.30
CA PHE A 44 0.33 -4.92 1.76
C PHE A 44 -1.13 -4.74 1.32
N ASP A 45 -1.44 -5.00 0.05
CA ASP A 45 -2.80 -4.88 -0.49
C ASP A 45 -3.76 -5.82 0.24
N ALA A 46 -3.37 -7.07 0.46
CA ALA A 46 -4.18 -8.04 1.18
C ALA A 46 -4.47 -7.62 2.63
N GLU A 47 -3.49 -7.05 3.32
CA GLU A 47 -3.66 -6.55 4.68
C GLU A 47 -4.55 -5.29 4.72
N MET A 48 -4.38 -4.39 3.75
CA MET A 48 -5.22 -3.20 3.64
C MET A 48 -6.68 -3.56 3.33
N ASP A 49 -6.91 -4.52 2.44
CA ASP A 49 -8.25 -5.03 2.15
C ASP A 49 -8.89 -5.63 3.40
N ARG A 50 -8.16 -6.45 4.15
CA ARG A 50 -8.63 -7.02 5.44
C ARG A 50 -9.02 -5.91 6.43
N ILE A 51 -8.17 -4.91 6.62
CA ILE A 51 -8.45 -3.78 7.53
C ILE A 51 -9.66 -2.97 7.07
N CYS A 52 -9.79 -2.73 5.76
CA CYS A 52 -10.90 -2.00 5.16
C CYS A 52 -12.23 -2.76 5.39
N GLU A 53 -12.26 -4.06 5.13
CA GLU A 53 -13.44 -4.90 5.36
C GLU A 53 -13.84 -4.91 6.83
N GLU A 54 -12.89 -5.07 7.75
CA GLU A 54 -13.14 -5.04 9.20
C GLU A 54 -13.76 -3.70 9.64
N ARG A 55 -13.16 -2.59 9.22
CA ARG A 55 -13.66 -1.23 9.55
C ARG A 55 -15.01 -0.94 8.91
N TRP A 56 -15.21 -1.40 7.68
CA TRP A 56 -16.49 -1.23 6.99
C TRP A 56 -17.60 -2.03 7.69
N ALA A 57 -17.31 -3.27 8.08
CA ALA A 57 -18.25 -4.09 8.85
C ALA A 57 -18.58 -3.47 10.22
N GLU A 58 -17.61 -2.87 10.91
CA GLU A 58 -17.85 -2.12 12.14
C GLU A 58 -18.73 -0.90 11.89
N PHE A 59 -18.40 -0.09 10.88
CA PHE A 59 -19.19 1.09 10.50
C PHE A 59 -20.63 0.73 10.15
N LEU A 60 -20.87 -0.35 9.41
CA LEU A 60 -22.23 -0.82 9.09
C LEU A 60 -23.03 -1.22 10.34
N LYS A 61 -22.36 -1.66 11.42
CA LYS A 61 -23.01 -2.02 12.68
C LYS A 61 -23.27 -0.82 13.59
N THR A 62 -22.32 0.11 13.69
CA THR A 62 -22.36 1.21 14.66
C THR A 62 -22.88 2.51 14.07
N GLY A 63 -22.70 2.70 12.76
CA GLY A 63 -22.85 3.98 12.06
C GLY A 63 -21.82 5.03 12.50
N GLU A 64 -20.82 4.65 13.28
CA GLU A 64 -19.84 5.57 13.86
C GLU A 64 -18.64 5.79 12.93
N ALA A 65 -18.37 7.06 12.62
CA ALA A 65 -17.14 7.45 11.94
C ALA A 65 -16.67 8.82 12.43
N ILE A 66 -15.50 9.23 11.94
CA ILE A 66 -14.98 10.57 12.18
C ILE A 66 -15.17 11.38 10.89
N PRO A 67 -15.85 12.54 10.94
CA PRO A 67 -15.94 13.43 9.79
C PRO A 67 -14.55 13.83 9.27
N PHE A 68 -14.36 13.81 7.95
CA PHE A 68 -13.05 14.05 7.34
C PHE A 68 -12.49 15.45 7.67
N ASP A 69 -13.35 16.47 7.75
CA ASP A 69 -12.94 17.84 8.09
C ASP A 69 -12.30 17.94 9.49
N GLU A 70 -12.75 17.13 10.45
CA GLU A 70 -12.16 17.06 11.79
C GLU A 70 -10.82 16.35 11.77
N VAL A 71 -10.69 15.28 10.98
CA VAL A 71 -9.40 14.60 10.77
C VAL A 71 -8.40 15.56 10.12
N LYS A 72 -8.81 16.28 9.07
CA LYS A 72 -7.98 17.27 8.39
C LYS A 72 -7.50 18.35 9.36
N THR A 73 -8.42 18.97 10.11
CA THR A 73 -8.09 20.00 11.10
C THR A 73 -7.10 19.49 12.14
N TYR A 74 -7.29 18.27 12.64
CA TYR A 74 -6.37 17.64 13.59
C TYR A 74 -4.98 17.41 12.99
N LEU A 75 -4.89 16.89 11.76
CA LEU A 75 -3.63 16.62 11.08
C LEU A 75 -2.88 17.92 10.75
N ASP A 76 -3.56 18.95 10.26
CA ASP A 76 -2.97 20.26 9.96
C ASP A 76 -2.35 20.89 11.22
N ALA A 77 -3.07 20.82 12.37
CA ALA A 77 -2.55 21.31 13.64
C ALA A 77 -1.34 20.50 14.14
N LYS A 78 -1.36 19.16 13.96
CA LYS A 78 -0.23 18.28 14.32
C LYS A 78 1.02 18.58 13.50
N VAL A 79 0.88 18.74 12.18
CA VAL A 79 2.00 19.10 11.29
C VAL A 79 2.56 20.48 11.65
N ALA A 80 1.71 21.42 12.07
CA ALA A 80 2.13 22.75 12.53
C ALA A 80 2.71 22.77 13.96
N GLY A 81 2.85 21.62 14.63
CA GLY A 81 3.34 21.53 16.01
C GLY A 81 2.42 22.16 17.06
N LYS A 82 1.15 22.41 16.72
CA LYS A 82 0.17 23.02 17.61
C LYS A 82 -0.52 21.94 18.47
N PRO A 83 -0.98 22.29 19.67
CA PRO A 83 -1.88 21.42 20.42
C PRO A 83 -3.14 21.12 19.61
N ALA A 84 -3.51 19.85 19.50
CA ALA A 84 -4.66 19.39 18.74
C ALA A 84 -5.36 18.25 19.49
N VAL A 85 -6.68 18.33 19.62
CA VAL A 85 -7.51 17.27 20.21
C VAL A 85 -7.80 16.23 19.13
N ARG A 86 -7.52 14.96 19.43
CA ARG A 86 -7.83 13.86 18.51
C ARG A 86 -9.35 13.72 18.40
N PRO A 87 -9.93 13.79 17.18
CA PRO A 87 -11.35 13.63 17.00
C PRO A 87 -11.78 12.20 17.34
N LYS A 88 -13.00 12.06 17.85
CA LYS A 88 -13.57 10.77 18.29
C LYS A 88 -14.65 10.30 17.32
N PRO A 89 -14.76 8.99 17.06
CA PRO A 89 -15.88 8.45 16.30
C PRO A 89 -17.22 8.83 16.93
N ARG A 90 -18.21 9.10 16.10
CA ARG A 90 -19.60 9.30 16.50
C ARG A 90 -20.52 8.88 15.37
N LYS A 91 -21.79 8.59 15.69
CA LYS A 91 -22.78 8.22 14.68
C LYS A 91 -22.95 9.34 13.65
N ILE A 92 -22.75 9.05 12.37
CA ILE A 92 -22.84 10.02 11.26
C ILE A 92 -23.97 9.72 10.27
N LEU A 93 -24.55 8.52 10.33
CA LEU A 93 -25.75 8.15 9.59
C LEU A 93 -26.93 8.12 10.56
N GLU A 94 -28.08 8.69 10.17
CA GLU A 94 -29.33 8.60 10.95
C GLU A 94 -29.86 7.16 11.00
#